data_AF-A0A9P3BRR1-F1
#
_entry.id   AF-A0A9P3BRR1-F1
#
_cell.length_a   1.000
_cell.length_b   1.000
_cell.length_c   1.000
_cell.angle_alpha   90.00
_cell.angle_beta   90.00
_cell.angle_gamma   90.00
#
_symmetry.space_group_name_H-M   'P 1'
#
loop_
_entity.id
_entity.type
_entity.pdbx_description
1 polymer ?
#
loop_
_entity_poly.entity_id
_entity_poly.type
_entity_poly.pdbx_seq_one_letter_code
_entity_poly.pdbx_strand_id
1 'polypeptide(L)'
;MCKHVLNAQVAIRSPCCKPHHTTPHAFANPELSSILTILILPGRKWFDCAECHLEQETHPLTKSTEMIFACKKCKKCFRKDATEFDESDEYCPHCDNHFVIDAVTPKAALQVEGDDARINSRMIKDDRVREHQEKSIFNFKDISDRLG
;
A
#
# COMPACT_ATOMS: atom_id res chain seq x y z
N MET A 1 5.32 -1.64 -7.18
CA MET A 1 3.88 -1.34 -7.03
C MET A 1 3.66 -0.98 -5.57
N CYS A 2 3.05 0.17 -5.24
CA CYS A 2 2.72 0.52 -3.85
C CYS A 2 1.77 -0.54 -3.27
N LYS A 3 2.01 -0.92 -2.01
CA LYS A 3 1.10 -1.81 -1.26
C LYS A 3 -0.18 -1.09 -0.82
N HIS A 4 -0.09 0.22 -0.65
CA HIS A 4 -1.14 1.06 -0.07
C HIS A 4 -2.10 1.66 -1.13
N VAL A 5 -1.57 2.00 -2.31
CA VAL A 5 -2.32 2.61 -3.43
C VAL A 5 -2.10 1.76 -4.67
N LEU A 6 -3.08 0.94 -5.01
CA LEU A 6 -2.95 -0.05 -6.09
C LEU A 6 -2.94 0.59 -7.49
N ASN A 7 -3.59 1.74 -7.62
CA ASN A 7 -3.78 2.46 -8.89
C ASN A 7 -2.83 3.66 -9.07
N ALA A 8 -1.74 3.75 -8.28
CA ALA A 8 -0.80 4.87 -8.36
C ALA A 8 -0.15 4.99 -9.75
N GLN A 9 -0.42 6.10 -10.46
CA GLN A 9 0.04 6.37 -11.83
C GLN A 9 1.37 7.12 -11.95
N VAL A 10 1.82 7.73 -10.85
CA VAL A 10 3.07 8.50 -10.76
C VAL A 10 3.90 8.03 -9.58
N ALA A 11 5.22 8.23 -9.67
CA ALA A 11 6.12 8.12 -8.53
C ALA A 11 6.59 9.53 -8.13
N ILE A 12 6.67 9.77 -6.83
CA ILE A 12 7.02 11.05 -6.22
C ILE A 12 8.48 10.99 -5.77
N ARG A 13 9.26 12.00 -6.11
CA ARG A 13 10.61 12.14 -5.57
C ARG A 13 10.53 12.73 -4.18
N SER A 14 10.99 12.00 -3.18
CA SER A 14 11.00 12.53 -1.81
C SER A 14 12.11 13.57 -1.65
N PRO A 15 11.80 14.78 -1.16
CA PRO A 15 12.80 15.80 -0.94
C PRO A 15 13.66 15.52 0.30
N CYS A 16 13.16 14.76 1.28
CA CYS A 16 13.81 14.59 2.59
C CYS A 16 14.81 13.43 2.66
N CYS A 17 14.69 12.44 1.76
CA CYS A 17 15.62 11.32 1.69
C CYS A 17 17.01 11.83 1.27
N LYS A 18 17.85 12.11 2.26
CA LYS A 18 19.27 12.33 2.01
C LYS A 18 19.90 11.00 1.60
N PRO A 19 20.86 11.02 0.68
CA PRO A 19 21.70 9.87 0.48
C PRO A 19 22.41 9.51 1.79
N HIS A 20 22.17 8.30 2.30
CA HIS A 20 22.99 7.78 3.38
C HIS A 20 24.41 7.59 2.84
N HIS A 21 25.39 8.26 3.44
CA HIS A 21 26.77 7.81 3.41
C HIS A 21 26.76 6.40 4.01
N THR A 22 26.77 5.36 3.18
CA THR A 22 27.20 4.06 3.65
C THR A 22 28.67 4.22 3.99
N THR A 23 29.00 4.30 5.28
CA THR A 23 30.35 4.02 5.74
C THR A 23 30.70 2.61 5.24
N PRO A 24 31.79 2.42 4.46
CA PRO A 24 32.16 1.11 4.01
C PRO A 24 32.64 0.31 5.23
N HIS A 25 31.77 -0.51 5.79
CA HIS A 25 32.21 -1.60 6.65
C HIS A 25 32.96 -2.61 5.77
N ALA A 26 34.28 -2.48 5.80
CA ALA A 26 35.27 -3.55 5.75
C ALA A 26 34.93 -4.78 4.87
N PHE A 27 35.20 -4.67 3.57
CA PHE A 27 35.81 -5.78 2.85
C PHE A 27 37.06 -5.25 2.16
N ALA A 28 38.21 -5.62 2.73
CA ALA A 28 39.52 -5.36 2.18
C ALA A 28 39.70 -6.13 0.87
N ASN A 29 39.76 -5.42 -0.26
CA ASN A 29 40.47 -5.84 -1.47
C ASN A 29 40.86 -4.58 -2.27
N PRO A 30 42.16 -4.23 -2.37
CA PRO A 30 42.61 -2.95 -2.92
C PRO A 30 42.55 -2.83 -4.45
N GLU A 31 42.39 -3.93 -5.20
CA GLU A 31 42.51 -3.96 -6.66
C GLU A 31 41.23 -3.56 -7.45
N LEU A 32 40.09 -3.35 -6.78
CA LEU A 32 38.81 -2.97 -7.44
C LEU A 32 38.37 -1.52 -7.13
N SER A 33 39.27 -0.72 -6.52
CA SER A 33 38.98 0.62 -6.02
C SER A 33 38.93 1.72 -7.09
N SER A 34 39.38 1.44 -8.33
CA SER A 34 39.47 2.45 -9.40
C SER A 34 38.28 2.44 -10.36
N ILE A 35 37.50 1.36 -10.44
CA ILE A 35 36.38 1.22 -11.39
C ILE A 35 35.01 1.50 -10.73
N LEU A 36 34.90 1.39 -9.40
CA LEU A 36 33.62 1.50 -8.68
C LEU A 36 33.30 2.91 -8.13
N THR A 37 34.10 3.92 -8.45
CA THR A 37 34.00 5.26 -7.82
C THR A 37 33.24 6.29 -8.67
N ILE A 38 32.80 5.94 -9.88
CA ILE A 38 32.24 6.92 -10.84
C ILE A 38 30.70 6.89 -10.96
N LEU A 39 29.97 5.89 -10.46
CA LEU A 39 28.54 5.71 -10.80
C LEU A 39 27.54 5.55 -9.66
N ILE A 40 27.79 6.12 -8.47
CA ILE A 40 26.70 6.27 -7.49
C ILE A 40 26.72 7.69 -6.93
N LEU A 41 26.34 8.65 -7.78
CA LEU A 41 25.80 9.92 -7.29
C LEU A 41 24.60 9.56 -6.43
N PRO A 42 24.61 9.87 -5.12
CA PRO A 42 23.65 9.26 -4.24
C PRO A 42 22.35 10.08 -4.35
N GLY A 43 21.51 9.63 -5.29
CA GLY A 43 20.31 10.31 -5.72
C GLY A 43 19.20 10.22 -4.68
N ARG A 44 18.33 11.23 -4.65
CA ARG A 44 17.10 11.18 -3.85
C ARG A 44 16.22 10.03 -4.36
N LYS A 45 15.57 9.33 -3.41
CA LYS A 45 14.76 8.15 -3.67
C LYS A 45 13.36 8.52 -4.18
N TRP A 46 12.76 7.58 -4.89
CA TRP A 46 11.42 7.69 -5.46
C TRP A 46 10.46 6.77 -4.72
N PHE A 47 9.26 7.26 -4.43
CA PHE A 47 8.21 6.53 -3.72
C PHE A 47 6.87 6.73 -4.41
N ASP A 48 6.02 5.72 -4.36
CA ASP A 48 4.69 5.78 -4.96
C ASP A 48 3.65 6.45 -4.02
N CYS A 49 3.90 6.47 -2.71
CA CYS A 49 2.92 6.87 -1.70
C CYS A 49 3.65 7.27 -0.39
N ALA A 50 3.04 8.15 0.43
CA ALA A 50 3.65 8.66 1.67
C ALA A 50 3.87 7.55 2.72
N GLU A 51 2.99 6.56 2.77
CA GLU A 51 3.13 5.39 3.66
C GLU A 51 4.33 4.53 3.28
N CYS A 52 4.59 4.32 1.98
CA CYS A 52 5.81 3.61 1.55
C CYS A 52 7.10 4.36 1.91
N HIS A 53 7.06 5.69 2.06
CA HIS A 53 8.22 6.42 2.58
C HIS A 53 8.42 6.13 4.08
N LEU A 54 7.35 6.19 4.88
CA LEU A 54 7.41 5.95 6.32
C LEU A 54 7.84 4.52 6.69
N GLU A 55 7.51 3.53 5.84
CA GLU A 55 7.99 2.15 6.03
C GLU A 55 9.49 2.00 5.74
N GLN A 56 10.00 2.74 4.74
CA GLN A 56 11.38 2.60 4.29
C GLN A 56 12.34 3.52 5.05
N GLU A 57 11.83 4.61 5.63
CA GLU A 57 12.65 5.65 6.24
C GLU A 57 12.18 6.04 7.64
N THR A 58 13.14 6.31 8.51
CA THR A 58 12.91 6.56 9.94
C THR A 58 12.50 8.00 10.27
N HIS A 59 12.19 8.83 9.27
CA HIS A 59 11.88 10.25 9.45
C HIS A 59 10.60 10.68 8.72
N PRO A 60 9.93 11.75 9.20
CA PRO A 60 8.71 12.24 8.56
C PRO A 60 9.00 12.91 7.21
N LEU A 61 8.11 12.71 6.25
CA LEU A 61 8.18 13.30 4.91
C LEU A 61 8.11 14.84 5.00
N THR A 62 9.13 15.51 4.46
CA THR A 62 9.16 16.98 4.43
C THR A 62 8.29 17.49 3.29
N LYS A 63 7.41 18.44 3.59
CA LYS A 63 6.55 19.10 2.59
C LYS A 63 7.38 20.09 1.78
N SER A 64 7.39 19.95 0.45
CA SER A 64 7.92 20.95 -0.48
C SER A 64 6.79 21.48 -1.36
N THR A 65 6.89 22.75 -1.74
CA THR A 65 5.98 23.39 -2.71
C THR A 65 6.24 22.86 -4.11
N GLU A 66 7.50 22.67 -4.47
CA GLU A 66 7.89 22.04 -5.74
C GLU A 66 7.87 20.51 -5.59
N MET A 67 7.00 19.83 -6.32
CA MET A 67 6.92 18.38 -6.37
C MET A 67 7.41 17.86 -7.72
N ILE A 68 8.24 16.82 -7.71
CA ILE A 68 8.75 16.18 -8.93
C ILE A 68 8.09 14.82 -9.05
N PHE A 69 7.36 14.64 -10.14
CA PHE A 69 6.63 13.42 -10.46
C PHE A 69 7.29 12.70 -11.63
N ALA A 70 7.29 11.38 -11.59
CA ALA A 70 7.64 10.52 -12.72
C ALA A 70 6.40 9.76 -13.17
N CYS A 71 5.97 9.97 -14.41
CA CYS A 71 4.79 9.28 -14.95
C CYS A 71 5.12 7.82 -15.30
N LYS A 72 4.28 6.87 -14.89
CA LYS A 72 4.50 5.45 -15.20
C LYS A 72 4.22 5.09 -16.66
N LYS A 73 3.34 5.83 -17.35
CA LYS A 73 3.03 5.59 -18.77
C LYS A 73 4.17 6.03 -19.69
N CYS A 74 4.63 7.28 -19.56
CA CYS A 74 5.66 7.84 -20.44
C CYS A 74 7.08 7.84 -19.86
N LYS A 75 7.26 7.49 -18.59
CA LYS A 75 8.54 7.46 -17.85
C LYS A 75 9.30 8.79 -17.82
N LYS A 76 8.64 9.89 -18.21
CA LYS A 76 9.22 11.24 -18.15
C LYS A 76 8.99 11.86 -16.78
N CYS A 77 10.02 12.54 -16.28
CA CYS A 77 9.97 13.29 -15.04
C CYS A 77 9.54 14.73 -15.34
N PHE A 78 8.55 15.23 -14.62
CA PHE A 78 8.09 16.61 -14.73
C PHE A 78 7.97 17.23 -13.33
N ARG A 79 7.98 18.56 -13.28
CA ARG A 79 7.87 19.32 -12.04
C ARG A 79 6.51 19.98 -12.00
N LYS A 80 5.92 20.02 -10.82
CA LYS A 80 4.66 20.70 -10.59
C LYS A 80 4.67 21.41 -9.24
N ASP A 81 4.12 22.62 -9.24
CA ASP A 81 4.03 23.46 -8.06
C ASP A 81 2.72 23.14 -7.33
N ALA A 82 2.82 22.83 -6.04
CA ALA A 82 1.69 22.42 -5.21
C ALA A 82 0.85 23.61 -4.70
N THR A 83 1.21 24.84 -5.07
CA THR A 83 0.57 26.08 -4.57
C THR A 83 -0.67 26.49 -5.37
N GLU A 84 -0.72 26.13 -6.65
CA GLU A 84 -1.77 26.51 -7.58
C GLU A 84 -2.17 25.22 -8.31
N PHE A 85 -3.08 24.44 -7.71
CA PHE A 85 -3.63 23.24 -8.33
C PHE A 85 -4.81 23.64 -9.21
N ASP A 86 -4.59 23.70 -10.52
CA ASP A 86 -5.63 23.90 -11.52
C ASP A 86 -6.08 22.56 -12.14
N GLU A 87 -7.25 22.50 -12.78
CA GLU A 87 -7.77 21.30 -13.45
C GLU A 87 -6.84 20.83 -14.60
N SER A 88 -6.13 21.79 -15.20
CA SER A 88 -5.06 21.55 -16.19
C SER A 88 -3.91 20.69 -15.63
N ASP A 89 -3.79 20.65 -14.30
CA ASP A 89 -2.68 20.04 -13.60
C ASP A 89 -2.89 18.58 -13.29
N GLU A 90 -4.09 18.05 -13.51
CA GLU A 90 -4.43 16.65 -13.26
C GLU A 90 -3.77 15.69 -14.26
N TYR A 91 -3.23 16.22 -15.35
CA TYR A 91 -2.68 15.47 -16.47
C TYR A 91 -1.17 15.62 -16.61
N CYS A 92 -0.53 14.55 -17.07
CA CYS A 92 0.88 14.58 -17.43
C CYS A 92 1.07 15.32 -18.77
N PRO A 93 1.93 16.35 -18.86
CA PRO A 93 2.14 17.18 -20.06
C PRO A 93 2.78 16.45 -21.25
N HIS A 94 3.06 15.16 -21.10
CA HIS A 94 3.75 14.37 -22.11
C HIS A 94 2.92 13.23 -22.71
N CYS A 95 1.79 12.86 -22.08
CA CYS A 95 1.01 11.69 -22.53
C CYS A 95 -0.45 11.72 -22.07
N ASP A 96 -0.92 12.86 -21.53
CA ASP A 96 -2.28 13.07 -21.02
C ASP A 96 -2.73 12.00 -20.02
N ASN A 97 -1.78 11.42 -19.29
CA ASN A 97 -2.10 10.49 -18.22
C ASN A 97 -2.64 11.26 -17.02
N HIS A 98 -3.91 11.03 -16.69
CA HIS A 98 -4.52 11.52 -15.46
C HIS A 98 -3.85 10.88 -14.24
N PHE A 99 -3.25 11.68 -13.37
CA PHE A 99 -2.51 11.19 -12.22
C PHE A 99 -3.17 11.47 -10.87
N VAL A 100 -4.21 12.31 -10.83
CA VAL A 100 -5.03 12.61 -9.65
C VAL A 100 -6.25 11.70 -9.62
N ILE A 101 -6.05 10.41 -9.35
CA ILE A 101 -7.14 9.42 -9.31
C ILE A 101 -7.43 9.05 -7.85
N ASP A 102 -8.70 8.78 -7.53
CA ASP A 102 -9.12 8.24 -6.24
C ASP A 102 -8.27 7.03 -5.82
N ALA A 103 -7.67 7.11 -4.64
CA ALA A 103 -6.79 6.05 -4.16
C ALA A 103 -7.58 4.76 -3.91
N VAL A 104 -7.29 3.72 -4.70
CA VAL A 104 -7.82 2.37 -4.46
C VAL A 104 -6.97 1.70 -3.39
N THR A 105 -7.46 1.76 -2.16
CA THR A 105 -6.90 1.00 -1.04
C THR A 105 -7.38 -0.46 -1.10
N PRO A 106 -6.52 -1.43 -0.75
CA PRO A 106 -6.94 -2.82 -0.69
C PRO A 106 -8.02 -2.98 0.40
N LYS A 107 -9.27 -3.21 -0.02
CA LYS A 107 -10.34 -3.55 0.92
C LYS A 107 -10.11 -4.97 1.41
N ALA A 108 -9.94 -5.13 2.73
CA ALA A 108 -9.88 -6.45 3.35
C ALA A 108 -11.24 -7.13 3.21
N ALA A 109 -11.42 -7.90 2.14
CA ALA A 109 -12.58 -8.76 1.96
C ALA A 109 -12.32 -10.06 2.73
N LEU A 110 -13.09 -10.30 3.81
CA LEU A 110 -13.11 -11.59 4.48
C LEU A 110 -13.83 -12.58 3.55
N GLN A 111 -13.08 -13.31 2.73
CA GLN A 111 -13.62 -14.40 1.94
C GLN A 111 -13.79 -15.61 2.85
N VAL A 112 -15.03 -16.05 3.04
CA VAL A 112 -15.31 -17.33 3.69
C VAL A 112 -15.11 -18.40 2.61
N GLU A 113 -13.96 -19.06 2.63
CA GLU A 113 -13.69 -20.21 1.77
C GLU A 113 -14.63 -21.34 2.17
N GLY A 114 -15.70 -21.52 1.40
CA GLY A 114 -16.59 -22.66 1.52
C GLY A 114 -15.97 -23.84 0.77
N ASP A 115 -15.44 -24.80 1.52
CA ASP A 115 -15.06 -26.11 0.98
C ASP A 115 -16.25 -26.77 0.27
N ASP A 116 -15.97 -27.73 -0.62
CA ASP A 116 -16.97 -28.46 -1.41
C ASP A 116 -18.16 -28.92 -0.52
N ALA A 117 -19.34 -28.42 -0.88
CA ALA A 117 -20.62 -28.69 -0.23
C ALA A 117 -20.93 -30.18 -0.04
N ARG A 118 -20.33 -31.06 -0.85
CA ARG A 118 -20.52 -32.51 -0.75
C ARG A 118 -19.74 -33.14 0.41
N ILE A 119 -18.64 -32.52 0.82
CA ILE A 119 -17.72 -33.04 1.85
C ILE A 119 -18.01 -32.36 3.19
N ASN A 120 -18.27 -31.06 3.18
CA ASN A 120 -18.49 -30.27 4.39
C ASN A 120 -19.88 -29.60 4.39
N SER A 121 -20.91 -30.29 4.88
CA SER A 121 -22.30 -29.79 4.94
C SER A 121 -22.54 -28.66 5.95
N ARG A 122 -21.49 -28.12 6.60
CA ARG A 122 -21.59 -27.15 7.69
C ARG A 122 -22.11 -25.78 7.23
N MET A 123 -21.94 -25.43 5.96
CA MET A 123 -22.36 -24.15 5.39
C MET A 123 -23.71 -24.20 4.66
N ILE A 124 -24.35 -25.37 4.56
CA ILE A 124 -25.69 -25.53 3.95
C ILE A 124 -26.72 -25.71 5.06
N LYS A 125 -27.72 -24.82 5.09
CA LYS A 125 -28.88 -24.95 5.96
C LYS A 125 -29.90 -25.90 5.31
N ASP A 126 -30.21 -27.01 5.96
CA ASP A 126 -31.30 -27.92 5.53
C ASP A 126 -32.58 -27.57 6.31
N ASP A 127 -33.56 -27.02 5.61
CA ASP A 127 -34.84 -26.58 6.19
C ASP A 127 -35.74 -27.74 6.64
N ARG A 128 -35.40 -29.00 6.32
CA ARG A 128 -36.18 -30.18 6.73
C ARG A 128 -35.82 -30.67 8.13
N VAL A 129 -34.65 -30.32 8.63
CA VAL A 129 -34.20 -30.70 9.97
C VAL A 129 -34.74 -29.68 10.95
N ARG A 130 -35.46 -30.16 11.96
CA ARG A 130 -36.03 -29.31 13.01
C ARG A 130 -34.90 -28.59 13.74
N GLU A 131 -34.83 -27.28 13.57
CA GLU A 131 -33.82 -26.43 14.20
C GLU A 131 -33.88 -26.65 15.72
N HIS A 132 -32.77 -27.10 16.30
CA HIS A 132 -32.69 -27.27 17.74
C HIS A 132 -32.82 -25.87 18.33
N GLN A 133 -33.93 -25.60 19.03
CA GLN A 133 -34.14 -24.32 19.73
C GLN A 133 -32.85 -23.97 20.45
N GLU A 134 -32.30 -22.80 20.12
CA GLU A 134 -31.08 -22.31 20.73
C GLU A 134 -31.33 -22.22 22.23
N LYS A 135 -30.69 -23.11 22.99
CA LYS A 135 -30.70 -23.08 24.46
C LYS A 135 -29.83 -21.92 24.89
N SER A 136 -30.33 -20.70 24.72
CA SER A 136 -29.68 -19.50 25.19
C SER A 136 -29.91 -19.37 26.69
N ILE A 137 -28.85 -19.02 27.42
CA ILE A 137 -28.89 -18.81 28.88
C ILE A 137 -29.92 -17.72 29.27
N PHE A 138 -30.32 -16.89 28.32
CA PHE A 138 -31.25 -15.78 28.49
C PHE A 138 -32.71 -16.14 28.17
N ASN A 139 -33.03 -17.38 27.80
CA ASN A 139 -34.40 -17.78 27.53
C ASN A 139 -35.12 -18.16 28.84
N PHE A 140 -35.99 -17.27 29.32
CA PHE A 140 -36.74 -17.42 30.58
C PHE A 140 -37.54 -18.72 30.69
N LYS A 141 -37.85 -19.38 29.57
CA LYS A 141 -38.63 -20.63 29.53
C LYS A 141 -37.82 -21.89 29.89
N ASP A 142 -36.49 -21.83 29.77
CA ASP A 142 -35.55 -22.95 30.01
C ASP A 142 -35.01 -22.99 31.46
N ILE A 143 -35.24 -21.92 32.25
CA ILE A 143 -34.79 -21.82 33.66
C ILE A 143 -35.61 -22.74 34.58
N SER A 144 -36.90 -22.91 34.28
CA SER A 144 -37.82 -23.75 35.05
C SER A 144 -37.46 -25.24 35.02
N ASP A 145 -36.89 -25.74 33.92
CA ASP A 145 -36.56 -27.17 33.75
C ASP A 145 -35.21 -27.57 34.41
N ARG A 146 -34.40 -26.61 34.87
CA ARG A 146 -33.10 -26.87 35.52
C ARG A 146 -33.09 -26.68 37.04
N LEU A 147 -34.21 -26.22 37.62
CA LEU A 147 -34.36 -25.95 39.05
C LEU A 147 -35.21 -27.02 39.79
N GLY A 148 -35.47 -28.15 39.14
CA GLY A 148 -36.14 -29.33 39.71
C GLY A 148 -35.16 -30.43 40.06
#